data_AF-A0A3M8AIB2-F1
#
_entry.id   AF-A0A3M8AIB2-F1
#
_cell.length_a   1.000
_cell.length_b   1.000
_cell.length_c   1.000
_cell.angle_alpha   90.00
_cell.angle_beta   90.00
_cell.angle_gamma   90.00
#
_symmetry.space_group_name_H-M   'P 1'
#
loop_
_entity.id
_entity.type
_entity.pdbx_description
1 polymer ?
#
loop_
_entity_poly.entity_id
_entity_poly.type
_entity_poly.pdbx_seq_one_letter_code
_entity_poly.pdbx_strand_id
1 'polypeptide(L)'
;MSDVNDANIRQLFVMHFNREGNACNTAEDSLYNLTRVQAALYWYTNHLLMKIQKDTQQKVKFVQGDEQQAAKWERMGGAEEFGDNSIVLTSPPGESGMLYLRDSEKYRDVRVSAKLEGNVVGRQTIYLRYDRQKESFVRLLLENNELKLEEKQAGRPLVELSKATLSEIHWKPEDLAYDKATVYSKAQTEAGAAKEDPGYPVNISHMRLREIALSGKRLTVSVDKQVVIDSQETAQDSGGIALESRYSEQNQKDDIYDAVFTDVSVVAPAAGEPGKETNLFRNAYSGWRV
;
A
#
# COMPACT_ATOMS: atom_id res chain seq x y z
N MET A 1 -10.42 -6.71 36.72
CA MET A 1 -11.89 -6.82 36.53
C MET A 1 -12.48 -7.23 37.86
N SER A 2 -13.67 -6.74 38.25
CA SER A 2 -14.26 -7.16 39.52
C SER A 2 -14.70 -8.63 39.42
N ASP A 3 -14.54 -9.40 40.49
CA ASP A 3 -14.90 -10.82 40.57
C ASP A 3 -16.37 -11.08 40.18
N VAL A 4 -17.23 -10.07 40.35
CA VAL A 4 -18.65 -10.09 39.96
C VAL A 4 -18.84 -10.18 38.45
N ASN A 5 -18.02 -9.50 37.64
CA ASN A 5 -18.14 -9.58 36.19
C ASN A 5 -17.72 -10.95 35.65
N ASP A 6 -16.66 -11.56 36.19
CA ASP A 6 -16.21 -12.88 35.76
C ASP A 6 -17.24 -13.96 36.13
N ALA A 7 -17.81 -13.89 37.33
CA ALA A 7 -18.88 -14.79 37.77
C ALA A 7 -20.11 -14.74 36.84
N ASN A 8 -20.55 -13.53 36.48
CA ASN A 8 -21.68 -13.35 35.57
C ASN A 8 -21.38 -13.87 34.16
N ILE A 9 -20.18 -13.63 33.62
CA ILE A 9 -19.80 -14.14 32.29
C ILE A 9 -19.88 -15.67 32.26
N ARG A 10 -19.33 -16.33 33.29
CA ARG A 10 -19.34 -17.80 33.38
C ARG A 10 -20.74 -18.39 33.57
N GLN A 11 -21.64 -17.64 34.21
CA GLN A 11 -23.03 -18.07 34.41
C GLN A 11 -23.87 -17.92 33.14
N LEU A 12 -23.64 -16.86 32.36
CA LEU A 12 -24.48 -16.50 31.21
C LEU A 12 -23.98 -17.09 29.88
N PHE A 13 -22.67 -17.28 29.72
CA PHE A 13 -22.08 -17.68 28.46
C PHE A 13 -21.36 -19.02 28.60
N VAL A 14 -21.51 -19.88 27.60
CA VAL A 14 -20.71 -21.12 27.48
C VAL A 14 -19.31 -20.82 26.93
N MET A 15 -19.20 -19.76 26.14
CA MET A 15 -17.98 -19.26 25.51
C MET A 15 -18.15 -17.76 25.25
N HIS A 16 -17.08 -16.97 25.34
CA HIS A 16 -17.17 -15.51 25.26
C HIS A 16 -15.99 -14.87 24.52
N PHE A 17 -16.31 -14.17 23.42
CA PHE A 17 -15.39 -13.36 22.62
C PHE A 17 -15.56 -11.89 22.96
N ASN A 18 -14.66 -11.35 23.77
CA ASN A 18 -14.79 -10.01 24.34
C ASN A 18 -13.55 -9.14 24.16
N ARG A 19 -12.50 -9.68 23.54
CA ARG A 19 -11.26 -8.97 23.24
C ARG A 19 -11.08 -8.83 21.74
N GLU A 20 -10.63 -7.66 21.30
CA GLU A 20 -10.04 -7.53 19.98
C GLU A 20 -8.64 -8.16 20.00
N GLY A 21 -8.27 -8.89 18.95
CA GLY A 21 -6.98 -9.55 18.86
C GLY A 21 -6.88 -10.50 17.68
N ASN A 22 -6.15 -11.60 17.86
CA ASN A 22 -5.83 -12.53 16.79
C ASN A 22 -7.06 -13.34 16.33
N ALA A 23 -7.02 -13.82 15.09
CA ALA A 23 -8.01 -14.71 14.49
C ALA A 23 -7.99 -16.14 15.05
N CYS A 24 -6.99 -16.47 15.86
CA CYS A 24 -6.77 -17.80 16.41
C CYS A 24 -6.85 -17.76 17.94
N ASN A 25 -7.66 -18.63 18.53
CA ASN A 25 -7.64 -18.93 19.95
C ASN A 25 -7.27 -20.41 20.11
N THR A 26 -6.49 -20.75 21.13
CA THR A 26 -5.99 -22.10 21.39
C THR A 26 -6.56 -22.68 22.68
N ALA A 27 -6.22 -23.93 22.99
CA ALA A 27 -6.70 -24.59 24.21
C ALA A 27 -6.14 -23.95 25.51
N GLU A 28 -5.06 -23.19 25.39
CA GLU A 28 -4.45 -22.42 26.47
C GLU A 28 -5.23 -21.13 26.79
N ASP A 29 -6.09 -20.66 25.88
CA ASP A 29 -6.90 -19.47 26.09
C ASP A 29 -8.10 -19.77 27.00
N SER A 30 -8.50 -18.75 27.77
CA SER A 30 -9.72 -18.84 28.58
C SER A 30 -10.94 -18.80 27.65
N LEU A 31 -11.80 -19.82 27.75
CA LEU A 31 -13.07 -19.94 27.04
C LEU A 31 -14.00 -18.72 27.25
N TYR A 32 -13.78 -17.96 28.33
CA TYR A 32 -14.56 -16.80 28.74
C TYR A 32 -13.90 -15.45 28.40
N ASN A 33 -12.74 -15.48 27.74
CA ASN A 33 -11.94 -14.28 27.45
C ASN A 33 -11.23 -14.37 26.09
N LEU A 34 -11.93 -14.86 25.07
CA LEU A 34 -11.42 -15.12 23.72
C LEU A 34 -11.27 -13.83 22.89
N THR A 35 -10.37 -13.87 21.91
CA THR A 35 -10.15 -12.78 20.96
C THR A 35 -10.92 -12.97 19.66
N ARG A 36 -11.31 -11.84 19.06
CA ARG A 36 -11.83 -11.77 17.69
C ARG A 36 -11.04 -10.75 16.87
N VAL A 37 -10.90 -11.00 15.58
CA VAL A 37 -10.44 -9.97 14.63
C VAL A 37 -11.57 -8.97 14.41
N GLN A 38 -11.22 -7.69 14.39
CA GLN A 38 -12.09 -6.63 13.96
C GLN A 38 -11.58 -6.10 12.62
N ALA A 39 -12.19 -6.58 11.52
CA ALA A 39 -11.79 -6.12 10.19
C ALA A 39 -12.09 -4.63 10.04
N ALA A 40 -11.06 -3.86 9.67
CA ALA A 40 -11.23 -2.44 9.41
C ALA A 40 -11.99 -2.21 8.09
N LEU A 41 -12.76 -1.13 7.99
CA LEU A 41 -13.57 -0.81 6.81
C LEU A 41 -12.73 -0.58 5.54
N TYR A 42 -11.45 -0.23 5.71
CA TYR A 42 -10.52 0.03 4.61
C TYR A 42 -9.69 -1.21 4.22
N TRP A 43 -9.87 -2.35 4.88
CA TRP A 43 -9.18 -3.58 4.50
C TRP A 43 -9.74 -4.14 3.19
N TYR A 44 -8.83 -4.46 2.27
CA TYR A 44 -9.18 -5.23 1.09
C TYR A 44 -9.24 -6.74 1.41
N THR A 45 -9.81 -7.54 0.50
CA THR A 45 -9.99 -8.99 0.69
C THR A 45 -8.69 -9.67 1.08
N ASN A 46 -7.62 -9.42 0.33
CA ASN A 46 -6.32 -10.02 0.58
C ASN A 46 -5.69 -9.56 1.90
N HIS A 47 -6.02 -8.37 2.41
CA HIS A 47 -5.61 -7.93 3.73
C HIS A 47 -6.17 -8.83 4.83
N LEU A 48 -7.49 -9.06 4.81
CA LEU A 48 -8.13 -9.96 5.79
C LEU A 48 -7.54 -11.37 5.70
N LEU A 49 -7.30 -11.87 4.49
CA LEU A 49 -6.67 -13.17 4.27
C LEU A 49 -5.22 -13.21 4.79
N MET A 50 -4.47 -12.12 4.63
CA MET A 50 -3.10 -11.96 5.14
C MET A 50 -3.10 -11.95 6.66
N LYS A 51 -4.06 -11.25 7.28
CA LYS A 51 -4.25 -11.24 8.74
C LYS A 51 -4.60 -12.63 9.28
N ILE A 52 -5.52 -13.34 8.63
CA ILE A 52 -5.86 -14.73 9.00
C ILE A 52 -4.65 -15.63 8.88
N GLN A 53 -3.89 -15.54 7.78
CA GLN A 53 -2.66 -16.30 7.59
C GLN A 53 -1.64 -16.01 8.70
N LYS A 54 -1.39 -14.73 9.01
CA LYS A 54 -0.50 -14.30 10.09
C LYS A 54 -0.93 -14.88 11.44
N ASP A 55 -2.20 -14.80 11.77
CA ASP A 55 -2.69 -15.14 13.11
C ASP A 55 -2.82 -16.65 13.32
N THR A 56 -3.13 -17.40 12.26
CA THR A 56 -3.37 -18.86 12.34
C THR A 56 -2.17 -19.69 11.91
N GLN A 57 -1.19 -19.09 11.21
CA GLN A 57 -0.08 -19.77 10.53
C GLN A 57 -0.54 -20.80 9.48
N GLN A 58 -1.82 -20.77 9.09
CA GLN A 58 -2.37 -21.66 8.08
C GLN A 58 -2.11 -21.14 6.66
N LYS A 59 -2.08 -22.07 5.70
CA LYS A 59 -2.02 -21.71 4.29
C LYS A 59 -3.35 -21.13 3.85
N VAL A 60 -3.33 -19.90 3.36
CA VAL A 60 -4.50 -19.20 2.81
C VAL A 60 -4.29 -18.99 1.31
N LYS A 61 -5.36 -19.13 0.52
CA LYS A 61 -5.36 -18.81 -0.91
C LYS A 61 -5.83 -17.38 -1.09
N PHE A 62 -4.95 -16.51 -1.59
CA PHE A 62 -5.27 -15.14 -1.95
C PHE A 62 -6.12 -15.05 -3.22
N VAL A 63 -6.89 -13.96 -3.34
CA VAL A 63 -7.70 -13.63 -4.51
C VAL A 63 -6.83 -12.85 -5.50
N GLN A 64 -6.68 -13.36 -6.73
CA GLN A 64 -5.86 -12.70 -7.75
C GLN A 64 -6.66 -11.74 -8.65
N GLY A 65 -7.95 -12.00 -8.86
CA GLY A 65 -8.78 -11.19 -9.75
C GLY A 65 -8.54 -11.49 -11.24
N ASP A 66 -8.47 -10.46 -12.09
CA ASP A 66 -8.30 -10.56 -13.54
C ASP A 66 -6.98 -11.26 -13.94
N GLU A 67 -7.10 -12.48 -14.47
CA GLU A 67 -5.96 -13.31 -14.89
C GLU A 67 -5.18 -12.72 -16.08
N GLN A 68 -5.83 -11.96 -16.98
CA GLN A 68 -5.16 -11.35 -18.13
C GLN A 68 -4.27 -10.20 -17.68
N GLN A 69 -4.74 -9.39 -16.73
CA GLN A 69 -3.93 -8.37 -16.09
C GLN A 69 -2.81 -9.03 -15.28
N ALA A 70 -3.13 -10.04 -14.46
CA ALA A 70 -2.16 -10.74 -13.64
C ALA A 70 -1.01 -11.35 -14.46
N ALA A 71 -1.29 -11.89 -15.65
CA ALA A 71 -0.27 -12.45 -16.53
C ALA A 71 0.80 -11.43 -16.98
N LYS A 72 0.52 -10.11 -16.89
CA LYS A 72 1.49 -9.04 -17.20
C LYS A 72 2.46 -8.77 -16.06
N TRP A 73 2.17 -9.24 -14.85
CA TRP A 73 2.96 -8.94 -13.67
C TRP A 73 3.64 -10.20 -13.10
N GLU A 74 4.74 -9.98 -12.40
CA GLU A 74 5.44 -10.97 -11.62
C GLU A 74 5.41 -10.54 -10.15
N ARG A 75 4.74 -11.32 -9.31
CA ARG A 75 4.75 -11.08 -7.87
C ARG A 75 6.05 -11.52 -7.24
N MET A 76 6.66 -10.60 -6.49
CA MET A 76 7.87 -10.87 -5.71
C MET A 76 7.59 -10.94 -4.21
N GLY A 77 6.51 -10.32 -3.73
CA GLY A 77 6.08 -10.39 -2.33
C GLY A 77 4.66 -9.88 -2.15
N GLY A 78 4.00 -10.29 -1.07
CA GLY A 78 2.63 -9.88 -0.73
C GLY A 78 1.55 -10.66 -1.47
N ALA A 79 0.40 -10.01 -1.66
CA ALA A 79 -0.73 -10.53 -2.42
C ALA A 79 -1.37 -9.41 -3.25
N GLU A 80 -1.67 -9.70 -4.50
CA GLU A 80 -2.21 -8.80 -5.49
C GLU A 80 -3.64 -9.18 -5.88
N GLU A 81 -4.51 -8.20 -6.03
CA GLU A 81 -5.87 -8.37 -6.54
C GLU A 81 -6.10 -7.40 -7.71
N PHE A 82 -6.31 -7.95 -8.91
CA PHE A 82 -6.56 -7.19 -10.13
C PHE A 82 -8.07 -7.04 -10.37
N GLY A 83 -8.56 -5.81 -10.30
CA GLY A 83 -9.92 -5.44 -10.70
C GLY A 83 -9.96 -4.81 -12.10
N ASP A 84 -11.12 -4.30 -12.52
CA ASP A 84 -11.31 -3.67 -13.84
C ASP A 84 -10.22 -2.62 -14.14
N ASN A 85 -10.10 -1.64 -13.26
CA ASN A 85 -9.13 -0.56 -13.39
C ASN A 85 -8.19 -0.44 -12.18
N SER A 86 -8.22 -1.41 -11.26
CA SER A 86 -7.47 -1.36 -10.01
C SER A 86 -6.47 -2.49 -9.88
N ILE A 87 -5.35 -2.20 -9.22
CA ILE A 87 -4.39 -3.16 -8.71
C ILE A 87 -4.27 -2.87 -7.21
N VAL A 88 -4.80 -3.77 -6.39
CA VAL A 88 -4.62 -3.71 -4.94
C VAL A 88 -3.45 -4.61 -4.59
N LEU A 89 -2.44 -4.07 -3.91
CA LEU A 89 -1.25 -4.79 -3.49
C LEU A 89 -1.16 -4.76 -1.96
N THR A 90 -1.50 -5.90 -1.34
CA THR A 90 -1.40 -6.12 0.09
C THR A 90 0.03 -6.55 0.46
N SER A 91 0.68 -5.85 1.37
CA SER A 91 2.01 -6.21 1.88
C SER A 91 1.96 -7.41 2.82
N PRO A 92 3.02 -8.23 2.93
CA PRO A 92 3.14 -9.14 4.05
C PRO A 92 3.31 -8.35 5.37
N PRO A 93 3.02 -8.98 6.53
CA PRO A 93 3.24 -8.36 7.84
C PRO A 93 4.69 -7.91 8.02
N GLY A 94 4.91 -6.62 8.26
CA GLY A 94 6.24 -6.08 8.54
C GLY A 94 7.16 -5.94 7.32
N GLU A 95 6.73 -6.39 6.14
CA GLU A 95 7.54 -6.46 4.92
C GLU A 95 6.91 -5.64 3.77
N SER A 96 7.47 -5.75 2.57
CA SER A 96 7.00 -5.04 1.37
C SER A 96 6.30 -5.99 0.41
N GLY A 97 5.10 -5.65 -0.02
CA GLY A 97 4.46 -6.24 -1.19
C GLY A 97 5.10 -5.65 -2.45
N MET A 98 5.37 -6.47 -3.47
CA MET A 98 6.02 -5.97 -4.69
C MET A 98 5.58 -6.73 -5.95
N LEU A 99 5.25 -5.97 -6.99
CA LEU A 99 4.85 -6.44 -8.32
C LEU A 99 5.77 -5.87 -9.38
N TYR A 100 6.34 -6.72 -10.22
CA TYR A 100 7.21 -6.33 -11.33
C TYR A 100 6.48 -6.45 -12.66
N LEU A 101 6.50 -5.43 -13.50
CA LEU A 101 5.88 -5.48 -14.83
C LEU A 101 6.77 -6.26 -15.78
N ARG A 102 6.29 -7.39 -16.29
CA ARG A 102 7.06 -8.27 -17.19
C ARG A 102 7.47 -7.53 -18.46
N ASP A 103 8.67 -7.82 -18.93
CA ASP A 103 9.26 -7.28 -20.16
C ASP A 103 9.47 -5.75 -20.16
N SER A 104 9.17 -5.05 -19.06
CA SER A 104 9.33 -3.60 -18.96
C SER A 104 10.79 -3.17 -18.97
N GLU A 105 11.72 -4.05 -18.57
CA GLU A 105 13.16 -3.81 -18.57
C GLU A 105 13.77 -3.62 -19.96
N LYS A 106 13.03 -3.95 -21.02
CA LYS A 106 13.43 -3.74 -22.42
C LYS A 106 13.32 -2.27 -22.85
N TYR A 107 12.66 -1.43 -22.05
CA TYR A 107 12.35 -0.05 -22.39
C TYR A 107 13.08 0.94 -21.48
N ARG A 108 13.94 1.76 -22.10
CA ARG A 108 14.73 2.77 -21.38
C ARG A 108 13.91 4.02 -21.02
N ASP A 109 13.07 4.45 -21.95
CA ASP A 109 12.24 5.65 -21.84
C ASP A 109 10.78 5.20 -21.67
N VAL A 110 10.12 5.75 -20.67
CA VAL A 110 8.76 5.34 -20.29
C VAL A 110 7.97 6.53 -19.76
N ARG A 111 6.65 6.48 -19.94
CA ARG A 111 5.69 7.31 -19.21
C ARG A 111 4.80 6.41 -18.39
N VAL A 112 4.72 6.70 -17.10
CA VAL A 112 3.89 5.99 -16.14
C VAL A 112 2.84 6.95 -15.60
N SER A 113 1.58 6.54 -15.60
CA SER A 113 0.49 7.25 -14.95
C SER A 113 -0.28 6.29 -14.06
N ALA A 114 -0.65 6.72 -12.86
CA ALA A 114 -1.51 5.98 -11.96
C ALA A 114 -2.16 6.93 -10.95
N LYS A 115 -3.35 6.58 -10.46
CA LYS A 115 -3.91 7.15 -9.25
C LYS A 115 -3.53 6.26 -8.08
N LEU A 116 -2.95 6.85 -7.04
CA LEU A 116 -2.64 6.17 -5.78
C LEU A 116 -3.75 6.50 -4.80
N GLU A 117 -4.47 5.47 -4.33
CA GLU A 117 -5.70 5.60 -3.55
C GLU A 117 -5.63 4.88 -2.19
N GLY A 118 -4.52 4.19 -1.89
CA GLY A 118 -4.31 3.58 -0.58
C GLY A 118 -4.31 4.61 0.56
N ASN A 119 -4.45 4.13 1.80
CA ASN A 119 -4.48 5.00 2.97
C ASN A 119 -3.21 5.87 3.06
N VAL A 120 -3.36 7.09 3.54
CA VAL A 120 -2.30 8.10 3.65
C VAL A 120 -1.17 7.62 4.55
N VAL A 121 -1.51 6.94 5.65
CA VAL A 121 -0.53 6.30 6.52
C VAL A 121 -0.15 4.94 5.96
N GLY A 122 1.06 4.90 5.39
CA GLY A 122 1.56 3.78 4.62
C GLY A 122 2.30 4.27 3.39
N ARG A 123 2.88 3.33 2.63
CA ARG A 123 3.78 3.63 1.54
C ARG A 123 3.31 2.98 0.24
N GLN A 124 3.17 3.81 -0.77
CA GLN A 124 2.86 3.43 -2.15
C GLN A 124 3.99 3.93 -3.05
N THR A 125 4.68 3.01 -3.73
CA THR A 125 5.88 3.36 -4.49
C THR A 125 5.79 2.86 -5.94
N ILE A 126 6.23 3.69 -6.88
CA ILE A 126 6.46 3.31 -8.28
C ILE A 126 7.97 3.29 -8.51
N TYR A 127 8.51 2.11 -8.84
CA TYR A 127 9.89 1.92 -9.24
C TYR A 127 10.03 2.05 -10.76
N LEU A 128 11.11 2.68 -11.18
CA LEU A 128 11.56 2.84 -12.55
C LEU A 128 13.00 2.33 -12.63
N ARG A 129 13.39 1.75 -13.77
CA ARG A 129 14.76 1.23 -13.95
C ARG A 129 15.18 0.27 -12.83
N TYR A 130 14.24 -0.53 -12.34
CA TYR A 130 14.52 -1.49 -11.29
C TYR A 130 15.23 -2.71 -11.85
N ASP A 131 16.52 -2.80 -11.56
CA ASP A 131 17.35 -3.98 -11.74
C ASP A 131 17.33 -4.80 -10.44
N ARG A 132 16.66 -5.95 -10.51
CA ARG A 132 16.46 -6.85 -9.37
C ARG A 132 17.74 -7.59 -8.96
N GLN A 133 18.69 -7.78 -9.89
CA GLN A 133 19.94 -8.48 -9.60
C GLN A 133 20.94 -7.55 -8.93
N LYS A 134 20.99 -6.29 -9.37
CA LYS A 134 21.89 -5.28 -8.80
C LYS A 134 21.28 -4.51 -7.62
N GLU A 135 20.00 -4.74 -7.33
CA GLU A 135 19.19 -3.96 -6.40
C GLU A 135 19.31 -2.45 -6.63
N SER A 136 19.28 -2.04 -7.90
CA SER A 136 19.43 -0.64 -8.30
C SER A 136 18.16 -0.15 -8.97
N PHE A 137 17.78 1.09 -8.71
CA PHE A 137 16.51 1.66 -9.16
C PHE A 137 16.49 3.18 -9.04
N VAL A 138 15.52 3.79 -9.70
CA VAL A 138 14.95 5.09 -9.35
C VAL A 138 13.53 4.84 -8.87
N ARG A 139 13.09 5.41 -7.76
CA ARG A 139 11.73 5.20 -7.26
C ARG A 139 11.06 6.49 -6.84
N LEU A 140 9.77 6.59 -7.13
CA LEU A 140 8.89 7.63 -6.64
C LEU A 140 8.02 7.06 -5.53
N LEU A 141 8.25 7.52 -4.31
CA LEU A 141 7.62 7.06 -3.08
C LEU A 141 6.62 8.11 -2.59
N LEU A 142 5.41 7.66 -2.25
CA LEU A 142 4.41 8.43 -1.54
C LEU A 142 4.20 7.79 -0.16
N GLU A 143 4.54 8.53 0.89
CA GLU A 143 4.38 8.08 2.28
C GLU A 143 3.90 9.24 3.13
N ASN A 144 2.82 9.06 3.90
CA ASN A 144 2.30 10.06 4.82
C ASN A 144 2.08 11.46 4.16
N ASN A 145 1.58 11.47 2.92
CA ASN A 145 1.38 12.67 2.08
C ASN A 145 2.67 13.42 1.68
N GLU A 146 3.83 12.79 1.80
CA GLU A 146 5.11 13.30 1.33
C GLU A 146 5.59 12.51 0.12
N LEU A 147 6.07 13.22 -0.90
CA LEU A 147 6.62 12.62 -2.11
C LEU A 147 8.15 12.66 -2.08
N LYS A 148 8.79 11.51 -2.31
CA LYS A 148 10.25 11.42 -2.44
C LYS A 148 10.63 10.74 -3.74
N LEU A 149 11.63 11.28 -4.40
CA LEU A 149 12.32 10.65 -5.51
C LEU A 149 13.68 10.21 -5.02
N GLU A 150 13.93 8.90 -5.06
CA GLU A 150 15.16 8.31 -4.55
C GLU A 150 15.82 7.45 -5.63
N GLU A 151 17.15 7.35 -5.57
CA GLU A 151 17.93 6.50 -6.45
C GLU A 151 18.87 5.61 -5.63
N LYS A 152 18.93 4.33 -5.97
CA LYS A 152 19.95 3.40 -5.49
C LYS A 152 20.76 2.92 -6.68
N GLN A 153 22.07 3.17 -6.68
CA GLN A 153 23.00 2.62 -7.66
C GLN A 153 23.57 1.28 -7.17
N ALA A 154 23.95 0.41 -8.11
CA ALA A 154 24.51 -0.90 -7.80
C ALA A 154 25.72 -0.75 -6.86
N GLY A 155 25.66 -1.38 -5.69
CA GLY A 155 26.73 -1.31 -4.68
C GLY A 155 26.90 0.06 -4.01
N ARG A 156 25.97 1.01 -4.19
CA ARG A 156 25.99 2.33 -3.56
C ARG A 156 24.80 2.51 -2.61
N PRO A 157 24.91 3.41 -1.62
CA PRO A 157 23.79 3.73 -0.74
C PRO A 157 22.65 4.38 -1.53
N LEU A 158 21.44 4.25 -0.99
CA LEU A 158 20.26 4.99 -1.45
C LEU A 158 20.47 6.49 -1.23
N VAL A 159 20.09 7.30 -2.20
CA VAL A 159 20.15 8.77 -2.14
C VAL A 159 18.78 9.35 -2.45
N GLU A 160 18.32 10.31 -1.63
CA GLU A 160 17.17 11.15 -1.96
C GLU A 160 17.60 12.20 -3.00
N LEU A 161 17.03 12.11 -4.21
CA LEU A 161 17.30 13.06 -5.29
C LEU A 161 16.45 14.32 -5.14
N SER A 162 15.20 14.15 -4.72
CA SER A 162 14.25 15.24 -4.55
C SER A 162 13.14 14.85 -3.58
N LYS A 163 12.52 15.86 -2.98
CA LYS A 163 11.41 15.73 -2.04
C LYS A 163 10.44 16.88 -2.27
N ALA A 164 9.15 16.57 -2.27
CA ALA A 164 8.09 17.54 -2.45
C ALA A 164 7.00 17.39 -1.38
N THR A 165 6.67 18.50 -0.74
CA THR A 165 5.50 18.60 0.14
C THR A 165 4.26 18.78 -0.71
N LEU A 166 3.25 17.93 -0.50
CA LEU A 166 2.00 17.99 -1.23
C LEU A 166 0.98 18.86 -0.49
N SER A 167 -0.12 19.19 -1.16
CA SER A 167 -1.23 19.91 -0.53
C SER A 167 -1.74 19.15 0.70
N GLU A 168 -2.13 19.87 1.73
CA GLU A 168 -2.64 19.26 2.96
C GLU A 168 -3.89 18.42 2.68
N ILE A 169 -4.03 17.31 3.41
CA ILE A 169 -5.23 16.48 3.37
C ILE A 169 -6.10 16.85 4.57
N HIS A 170 -7.26 17.42 4.29
CA HIS A 170 -8.24 17.72 5.33
C HIS A 170 -9.03 16.45 5.69
N TRP A 171 -9.09 16.15 6.99
CA TRP A 171 -9.85 15.04 7.57
C TRP A 171 -10.73 15.56 8.71
N LYS A 172 -11.77 14.80 9.06
CA LYS A 172 -12.75 15.21 10.07
C LYS A 172 -12.40 14.64 11.44
N PRO A 173 -12.72 15.33 12.55
CA PRO A 173 -12.47 14.82 13.90
C PRO A 173 -13.03 13.41 14.16
N GLU A 174 -14.13 13.03 13.50
CA GLU A 174 -14.71 11.69 13.59
C GLU A 174 -13.76 10.62 13.04
N ASP A 175 -12.97 10.91 12.01
CA ASP A 175 -12.01 9.97 11.44
C ASP A 175 -10.95 9.58 12.48
N LEU A 176 -10.48 10.56 13.25
CA LEU A 176 -9.61 10.34 14.40
C LEU A 176 -10.33 9.60 15.52
N ALA A 177 -11.62 9.85 15.75
CA ALA A 177 -12.39 9.12 16.74
C ALA A 177 -12.54 7.63 16.37
N TYR A 178 -12.73 7.31 15.09
CA TYR A 178 -12.79 5.92 14.60
C TYR A 178 -11.43 5.21 14.69
N ASP A 179 -10.34 5.92 14.36
CA ASP A 179 -9.00 5.41 14.60
C ASP A 179 -8.79 5.17 16.11
N LYS A 180 -9.02 6.17 16.96
CA LYS A 180 -8.84 6.08 18.41
C LYS A 180 -9.74 5.05 19.10
N ALA A 181 -10.99 4.90 18.67
CA ALA A 181 -11.92 3.91 19.22
C ALA A 181 -11.47 2.47 18.96
N THR A 182 -10.62 2.26 17.96
CA THR A 182 -9.92 0.98 17.76
C THR A 182 -8.56 0.93 18.47
N VAL A 183 -7.94 2.05 18.90
CA VAL A 183 -6.63 2.09 19.62
C VAL A 183 -6.80 1.99 21.15
N TYR A 184 -7.76 2.71 21.73
CA TYR A 184 -7.74 3.04 23.16
C TYR A 184 -8.86 2.35 23.95
N SER A 185 -8.51 1.84 25.12
CA SER A 185 -9.50 1.43 26.12
C SER A 185 -10.29 2.65 26.62
N LYS A 186 -11.53 2.43 27.09
CA LYS A 186 -12.40 3.48 27.64
C LYS A 186 -11.68 4.39 28.65
N ALA A 187 -10.81 3.82 29.50
CA ALA A 187 -10.01 4.55 30.48
C ALA A 187 -8.95 5.49 29.85
N GLN A 188 -8.36 5.11 28.71
CA GLN A 188 -7.41 5.95 27.98
C GLN A 188 -8.11 7.06 27.20
N THR A 189 -9.36 6.85 26.76
CA THR A 189 -10.20 7.90 26.18
C THR A 189 -10.63 8.93 27.24
N GLU A 190 -10.88 8.48 28.47
CA GLU A 190 -11.28 9.32 29.62
C GLU A 190 -10.10 10.09 30.25
N ALA A 191 -8.86 9.59 30.15
CA ALA A 191 -7.66 10.23 30.72
C ALA A 191 -7.17 11.47 29.94
N GLY A 192 -7.80 11.79 28.80
CA GLY A 192 -7.35 12.82 27.87
C GLY A 192 -6.20 12.30 27.01
N ALA A 193 -6.43 12.22 25.69
CA ALA A 193 -5.42 11.79 24.74
C ALA A 193 -4.13 12.63 24.88
N ALA A 194 -2.96 11.99 24.75
CA ALA A 194 -1.67 12.66 24.77
C ALA A 194 -1.66 13.86 23.82
N LYS A 195 -1.06 14.98 24.27
CA LYS A 195 -0.87 16.23 23.52
C LYS A 195 0.20 16.11 22.41
N GLU A 196 0.23 15.01 21.68
CA GLU A 196 1.08 14.89 20.50
C GLU A 196 0.21 15.00 19.25
N ASP A 197 0.69 15.75 18.27
CA ASP A 197 0.11 15.82 16.92
C ASP A 197 0.36 14.45 16.25
N PRO A 198 -0.65 13.57 16.15
CA PRO A 198 -0.44 12.17 15.79
C PRO A 198 -0.23 11.96 14.28
N GLY A 199 -0.10 13.04 13.50
CA GLY A 199 -0.12 12.99 12.04
C GLY A 199 -1.51 12.64 11.50
N TYR A 200 -1.57 12.14 10.27
CA TYR A 200 -2.83 11.69 9.66
C TYR A 200 -3.38 10.46 10.39
N PRO A 201 -4.71 10.35 10.63
CA PRO A 201 -5.32 9.11 11.09
C PRO A 201 -5.07 7.95 10.10
N VAL A 202 -4.89 6.73 10.61
CA VAL A 202 -4.49 5.56 9.78
C VAL A 202 -5.55 5.09 8.78
N ASN A 203 -6.79 5.53 8.98
CA ASN A 203 -7.97 5.20 8.20
C ASN A 203 -8.30 6.21 7.09
N ILE A 204 -7.48 7.26 6.90
CA ILE A 204 -7.70 8.24 5.84
C ILE A 204 -7.16 7.71 4.53
N SER A 205 -8.01 7.54 3.52
CA SER A 205 -7.62 7.39 2.12
C SER A 205 -7.62 8.73 1.41
N HIS A 206 -6.67 8.96 0.51
CA HIS A 206 -6.68 10.15 -0.34
C HIS A 206 -6.10 9.84 -1.72
N MET A 207 -6.89 10.12 -2.76
CA MET A 207 -6.46 9.89 -4.14
C MET A 207 -5.43 10.94 -4.56
N ARG A 208 -4.41 10.45 -5.26
CA ARG A 208 -3.27 11.24 -5.71
C ARG A 208 -2.90 10.81 -7.13
N LEU A 209 -3.15 11.67 -8.12
CA LEU A 209 -2.77 11.38 -9.51
C LEU A 209 -1.26 11.56 -9.67
N ARG A 210 -0.60 10.55 -10.24
CA ARG A 210 0.84 10.54 -10.51
C ARG A 210 1.06 10.38 -11.98
N GLU A 211 1.90 11.24 -12.53
CA GLU A 211 2.38 11.15 -13.90
C GLU A 211 3.90 11.32 -13.88
N ILE A 212 4.61 10.32 -14.40
CA ILE A 212 6.06 10.28 -14.44
C ILE A 212 6.49 10.12 -15.89
N ALA A 213 7.33 11.03 -16.37
CA ALA A 213 7.96 10.94 -17.67
C ALA A 213 9.46 10.77 -17.49
N LEU A 214 9.99 9.63 -17.94
CA LEU A 214 11.41 9.31 -17.91
C LEU A 214 11.94 9.22 -19.35
N SER A 215 12.82 10.14 -19.72
CA SER A 215 13.48 10.14 -21.02
C SER A 215 14.98 10.36 -20.89
N GLY A 216 15.77 9.45 -21.47
CA GLY A 216 17.21 9.48 -21.39
C GLY A 216 17.69 9.32 -19.96
N LYS A 217 18.08 10.42 -19.30
CA LYS A 217 18.46 10.46 -17.88
C LYS A 217 17.63 11.45 -17.07
N ARG A 218 16.57 11.98 -17.65
CA ARG A 218 15.76 13.04 -17.03
C ARG A 218 14.37 12.52 -16.71
N LEU A 219 13.94 12.84 -15.50
CA LEU A 219 12.67 12.44 -14.95
C LEU A 219 11.88 13.68 -14.54
N THR A 220 10.65 13.77 -15.02
CA THR A 220 9.67 14.79 -14.60
C THR A 220 8.51 14.09 -13.91
N VAL A 221 8.06 14.62 -12.77
CA VAL A 221 6.91 14.13 -12.01
C VAL A 221 5.87 15.23 -11.89
N SER A 222 4.63 14.87 -12.24
CA SER A 222 3.46 15.65 -11.89
C SER A 222 2.60 14.95 -10.85
N VAL A 223 2.11 15.73 -9.89
CA VAL A 223 1.15 15.33 -8.87
C VAL A 223 -0.09 16.20 -9.04
N ASP A 224 -1.25 15.56 -9.20
CA ASP A 224 -2.54 16.26 -9.33
C ASP A 224 -2.50 17.35 -10.43
N LYS A 225 -1.85 17.00 -11.56
CA LYS A 225 -1.63 17.84 -12.76
C LYS A 225 -0.67 19.02 -12.57
N GLN A 226 0.02 19.11 -11.43
CA GLN A 226 1.06 20.10 -11.19
C GLN A 226 2.43 19.44 -11.23
N VAL A 227 3.37 20.01 -11.98
CA VAL A 227 4.76 19.54 -11.99
C VAL A 227 5.37 19.84 -10.61
N VAL A 228 5.81 18.80 -9.91
CA VAL A 228 6.43 18.90 -8.57
C VAL A 228 7.92 18.59 -8.58
N ILE A 229 8.37 17.84 -9.59
CA ILE A 229 9.79 17.58 -9.86
C ILE A 229 9.99 17.77 -11.34
N ASP A 230 10.84 18.73 -11.73
CA ASP A 230 11.09 19.04 -13.13
C ASP A 230 12.49 18.63 -13.56
N SER A 231 12.56 17.75 -14.58
CA SER A 231 13.80 17.38 -15.26
C SER A 231 14.93 16.91 -14.33
N GLN A 232 14.61 16.18 -13.26
CA GLN A 232 15.60 15.62 -12.34
C GLN A 232 16.52 14.63 -13.07
N GLU A 233 17.83 14.77 -12.92
CA GLU A 233 18.79 13.83 -13.49
C GLU A 233 18.88 12.54 -12.64
N THR A 234 18.94 11.40 -13.32
CA THR A 234 19.11 10.06 -12.75
C THR A 234 20.34 9.39 -13.39
N ALA A 235 21.12 8.66 -12.61
CA ALA A 235 22.26 7.90 -13.12
C ALA A 235 21.87 6.55 -13.72
N GLN A 236 20.80 5.91 -13.23
CA GLN A 236 20.32 4.64 -13.78
C GLN A 236 19.99 4.75 -15.25
N ASP A 237 20.22 3.69 -16.03
CA ASP A 237 19.94 3.66 -17.47
C ASP A 237 19.16 2.43 -17.95
N SER A 238 18.91 1.47 -17.07
CA SER A 238 18.34 0.16 -17.40
C SER A 238 17.56 -0.43 -16.20
N GLY A 239 16.69 -1.40 -16.48
CA GLY A 239 15.81 -2.03 -15.49
C GLY A 239 14.35 -1.77 -15.78
N GLY A 240 13.46 -2.44 -15.05
CA GLY A 240 12.02 -2.43 -15.33
C GLY A 240 11.20 -1.54 -14.40
N ILE A 241 9.89 -1.75 -14.43
CA ILE A 241 8.91 -1.03 -13.62
C ILE A 241 8.37 -1.98 -12.55
N ALA A 242 8.22 -1.47 -11.33
CA ALA A 242 7.57 -2.21 -10.25
C ALA A 242 6.69 -1.31 -9.40
N LEU A 243 5.73 -1.93 -8.72
CA LEU A 243 4.87 -1.31 -7.72
C LEU A 243 5.18 -1.92 -6.36
N GLU A 244 5.18 -1.11 -5.31
CA GLU A 244 5.40 -1.56 -3.93
C GLU A 244 4.31 -1.04 -3.00
N SER A 245 3.96 -1.89 -2.04
CA SER A 245 3.13 -1.61 -0.88
C SER A 245 3.92 -1.88 0.39
N ARG A 246 3.89 -0.96 1.36
CA ARG A 246 4.50 -1.19 2.67
C ARG A 246 3.77 -0.42 3.77
N TYR A 247 3.63 -1.04 4.94
CA TYR A 247 3.08 -0.37 6.12
C TYR A 247 3.98 0.77 6.61
N SER A 248 3.39 1.69 7.35
CA SER A 248 4.10 2.75 8.08
C SER A 248 4.15 2.38 9.56
N GLU A 249 5.31 2.57 10.19
CA GLU A 249 5.50 2.35 11.64
C GLU A 249 4.59 3.24 12.51
N GLN A 250 4.02 4.30 11.93
CA GLN A 250 2.98 5.10 12.57
C GLN A 250 1.73 4.26 12.90
N ASN A 251 1.41 3.24 12.10
CA ASN A 251 0.32 2.32 12.39
C ASN A 251 0.80 1.21 13.35
N GLN A 252 0.56 1.42 14.64
CA GLN A 252 0.99 0.48 15.69
C GLN A 252 0.10 -0.75 15.83
N LYS A 253 -1.08 -0.78 15.18
CA LYS A 253 -2.03 -1.90 15.27
C LYS A 253 -1.80 -2.97 14.22
N ASP A 254 -1.28 -2.54 13.07
CA ASP A 254 -1.34 -3.32 11.86
C ASP A 254 -0.11 -3.02 11.00
N ASP A 255 0.65 -4.08 10.74
CA ASP A 255 1.87 -4.07 9.94
C ASP A 255 1.63 -4.61 8.53
N ILE A 256 0.36 -4.74 8.13
CA ILE A 256 -0.10 -5.07 6.79
C ILE A 256 -0.66 -3.78 6.16
N TYR A 257 -0.39 -3.55 4.88
CA TYR A 257 -0.86 -2.36 4.16
C TYR A 257 -1.35 -2.70 2.76
N ASP A 258 -2.39 -1.98 2.33
CA ASP A 258 -2.94 -2.07 0.98
C ASP A 258 -2.56 -0.83 0.17
N ALA A 259 -1.64 -0.99 -0.78
CA ALA A 259 -1.43 0.01 -1.82
C ALA A 259 -2.49 -0.19 -2.91
N VAL A 260 -3.10 0.90 -3.36
CA VAL A 260 -4.21 0.85 -4.32
C VAL A 260 -3.84 1.71 -5.51
N PHE A 261 -3.58 1.07 -6.64
CA PHE A 261 -3.23 1.73 -7.88
C PHE A 261 -4.40 1.61 -8.86
N THR A 262 -5.00 2.74 -9.26
CA THR A 262 -6.09 2.74 -10.24
C THR A 262 -5.68 3.48 -11.52
N ASP A 263 -6.30 3.11 -12.64
CA ASP A 263 -6.04 3.66 -13.97
C ASP A 263 -4.54 3.69 -14.34
N VAL A 264 -3.84 2.59 -14.05
CA VAL A 264 -2.40 2.44 -14.31
C VAL A 264 -2.19 2.36 -15.81
N SER A 265 -1.34 3.23 -16.33
CA SER A 265 -0.92 3.26 -17.73
C SER A 265 0.60 3.34 -17.81
N VAL A 266 1.21 2.39 -18.51
CA VAL A 266 2.63 2.35 -18.79
C VAL A 266 2.81 2.31 -20.30
N VAL A 267 3.45 3.35 -20.85
CA VAL A 267 3.76 3.45 -22.27
C VAL A 267 5.24 3.75 -22.48
N ALA A 268 5.79 3.27 -23.58
CA ALA A 268 7.14 3.59 -24.02
C ALA A 268 7.12 4.17 -25.45
N PRO A 269 8.06 5.05 -25.83
CA PRO A 269 8.22 5.45 -27.22
C PRO A 269 8.42 4.22 -28.12
N ALA A 270 7.75 4.20 -29.28
CA ALA A 270 7.91 3.11 -30.24
C ALA A 270 9.31 3.15 -30.87
N ALA A 271 9.95 1.97 -30.94
CA ALA A 271 11.28 1.86 -31.52
C ALA A 271 11.27 2.27 -33.01
N GLY A 272 12.03 3.29 -33.36
CA GLY A 272 12.21 3.74 -34.75
C GLY A 272 11.06 4.56 -35.33
N GLU A 273 10.02 4.89 -34.56
CA GLU A 273 8.86 5.66 -35.04
C GLU A 273 8.57 6.87 -34.13
N PRO A 274 9.14 8.05 -34.44
CA PRO A 274 8.91 9.26 -33.65
C PRO A 274 7.41 9.59 -33.54
N GLY A 275 6.93 9.78 -32.31
CA GLY A 275 5.53 10.14 -32.03
C GLY A 275 4.56 8.96 -31.90
N LYS A 276 5.00 7.71 -32.13
CA LYS A 276 4.21 6.52 -31.76
C LYS A 276 4.63 5.97 -30.41
N GLU A 277 3.72 5.28 -29.75
CA GLU A 277 3.93 4.69 -28.43
C GLU A 277 3.55 3.22 -28.41
N THR A 278 4.32 2.44 -27.68
CA THR A 278 4.02 1.04 -27.34
C THR A 278 3.35 1.02 -25.98
N ASN A 279 2.15 0.45 -25.90
CA ASN A 279 1.49 0.21 -24.62
C ASN A 279 2.09 -1.04 -23.95
N LEU A 280 2.71 -0.86 -22.78
CA LEU A 280 3.27 -1.97 -22.01
C LEU A 280 2.23 -2.55 -21.06
N PHE A 281 1.46 -1.66 -20.44
CA PHE A 281 0.34 -2.02 -19.59
C PHE A 281 -0.71 -0.90 -19.60
N ARG A 282 -1.97 -1.27 -19.51
CA ARG A 282 -3.05 -0.34 -19.18
C ARG A 282 -4.20 -1.09 -18.53
N ASN A 283 -4.69 -0.58 -17.42
CA ASN A 283 -6.03 -0.87 -16.94
C ASN A 283 -6.84 0.43 -16.86
N ALA A 284 -8.14 0.34 -17.15
CA ALA A 284 -9.05 1.47 -17.19
C ALA A 284 -10.48 0.92 -17.13
N TYR A 285 -11.42 1.70 -16.59
CA TYR A 285 -12.82 1.34 -16.65
C TYR A 285 -13.25 1.16 -18.12
N SER A 286 -13.64 -0.06 -18.48
CA SER A 286 -14.11 -0.39 -19.84
C SER A 286 -15.61 -0.16 -20.02
N GLY A 287 -16.31 0.33 -18.98
CA GLY A 287 -17.77 0.44 -18.95
C GLY A 287 -18.45 -0.93 -18.88
N TRP A 288 -19.77 -0.94 -18.74
CA TRP A 288 -20.55 -2.18 -18.78
C TRP A 288 -20.61 -2.65 -20.23
N ARG A 289 -20.13 -3.87 -20.51
CA ARG A 289 -20.50 -4.56 -21.76
C ARG A 289 -21.97 -4.98 -21.62
N VAL A 290 -22.85 -4.21 -22.25
CA VAL A 290 -24.28 -4.55 -22.42
C VAL A 290 -24.41 -5.67 -23.44
#